data_AF-A0A139PIY0-F1
#
_entry.id   AF-A0A139PIY0-F1
#
_cell.length_a   1.000
_cell.length_b   1.000
_cell.length_c   1.000
_cell.angle_alpha   90.00
_cell.angle_beta   90.00
_cell.angle_gamma   90.00
#
_symmetry.space_group_name_H-M   'P 1'
#
loop_
_entity.id
_entity.type
_entity.pdbx_description
1 polymer ?
#
loop_
_entity_poly.entity_id
_entity_poly.type
_entity_poly.pdbx_seq_one_letter_code
_entity_poly.pdbx_strand_id
1 'polypeptide(L)'
;MTIRFEKRINSDITLWYSAHYNIKKKVLKKELAIFEEPRKPGQYLEDEEKIREYLRKNNISKEDLDKDYDEIVNQKVLKDWCTIYDSKFSPSNYGDVKVETQWENW
;
A
#
# COMPACT_ATOMS: atom_id res chain seq x y z
N MET A 1 1.07 -9.75 -10.16
CA MET A 1 -0.21 -9.63 -9.42
C MET A 1 -0.20 -8.30 -8.71
N THR A 2 -1.35 -7.62 -8.59
CA THR A 2 -1.42 -6.35 -7.87
C THR A 2 -2.55 -6.42 -6.83
N ILE A 3 -2.24 -6.08 -5.58
CA ILE A 3 -3.23 -5.84 -4.53
C ILE A 3 -3.33 -4.33 -4.34
N ARG A 4 -4.54 -3.79 -4.32
CA ARG A 4 -4.80 -2.36 -4.14
C ARG A 4 -5.89 -2.15 -3.12
N PHE A 5 -5.74 -1.10 -2.33
CA PHE A 5 -6.80 -0.64 -1.44
C PHE A 5 -6.72 0.88 -1.27
N GLU A 6 -7.81 1.45 -0.80
CA GLU A 6 -7.96 2.89 -0.62
C GLU A 6 -8.37 3.18 0.82
N LYS A 7 -7.86 4.28 1.37
CA LYS A 7 -8.27 4.79 2.67
C LYS A 7 -8.58 6.29 2.58
N ARG A 8 -9.85 6.63 2.74
CA ARG A 8 -10.32 8.01 2.82
C ARG A 8 -9.83 8.61 4.14
N ILE A 9 -9.05 9.69 4.08
CA ILE A 9 -8.51 10.36 5.27
C ILE A 9 -9.48 11.43 5.76
N ASN A 10 -9.99 12.24 4.84
CA ASN A 10 -10.96 13.31 5.07
C ASN A 10 -11.75 13.59 3.79
N SER A 11 -12.55 14.65 3.74
CA SER A 11 -13.35 15.00 2.54
C SER A 11 -12.52 15.20 1.27
N ASP A 12 -11.26 15.56 1.41
CA ASP A 12 -10.42 16.12 0.35
C ASP A 12 -9.35 15.12 -0.14
N ILE A 13 -9.03 14.10 0.66
CA ILE A 13 -7.88 13.22 0.42
C ILE A 13 -8.25 11.74 0.62
N THR A 14 -7.92 10.93 -0.38
CA THR A 14 -7.86 9.47 -0.27
C THR A 14 -6.44 8.98 -0.53
N LEU A 15 -5.90 8.17 0.39
CA LEU A 15 -4.68 7.41 0.14
C LEU A 15 -4.99 6.18 -0.71
N TRP A 16 -4.15 5.93 -1.71
CA TRP A 16 -4.22 4.75 -2.56
C TRP A 16 -2.95 3.92 -2.43
N TYR A 17 -3.09 2.73 -1.90
CA TYR A 17 -2.01 1.79 -1.68
C TYR A 17 -2.00 0.77 -2.81
N SER A 18 -0.81 0.49 -3.35
CA SER A 18 -0.60 -0.52 -4.39
C SER A 18 0.57 -1.42 -4.00
N ALA A 19 0.34 -2.73 -4.04
CA ALA A 19 1.36 -3.76 -3.85
C ALA A 19 1.49 -4.56 -5.15
N HIS A 20 2.49 -4.23 -5.97
CA HIS A 20 2.72 -4.87 -7.26
C HIS A 20 3.81 -5.93 -7.17
N TYR A 21 3.41 -7.19 -7.33
CA TYR A 21 4.34 -8.32 -7.40
C TYR A 21 4.73 -8.65 -8.84
N ASN A 22 6.03 -8.51 -9.13
CA ASN A 22 6.65 -8.96 -10.36
C ASN A 22 7.16 -10.40 -10.22
N ILE A 23 6.46 -11.34 -10.87
CA ILE A 23 6.73 -12.78 -10.76
C ILE A 23 8.13 -13.14 -11.28
N LYS A 24 8.60 -12.51 -12.37
CA LYS A 24 9.91 -12.83 -12.97
C LYS A 24 11.07 -12.38 -12.10
N LYS A 25 10.96 -11.20 -11.48
CA LYS A 25 12.00 -10.62 -10.62
C LYS A 25 11.88 -11.06 -9.16
N LYS A 26 10.76 -11.69 -8.77
CA LYS A 26 10.36 -11.95 -7.38
C LYS A 26 10.43 -10.70 -6.49
N VAL A 27 10.02 -9.56 -7.04
CA VAL A 27 10.00 -8.27 -6.31
C VAL A 27 8.56 -7.86 -6.05
N LEU A 28 8.23 -7.57 -4.81
CA LEU A 28 7.00 -6.90 -4.39
C LEU A 28 7.30 -5.42 -4.16
N LYS A 29 6.75 -4.55 -5.00
CA LYS A 29 6.85 -3.10 -4.85
C LYS A 29 5.59 -2.56 -4.17
N LYS A 30 5.75 -1.82 -3.08
CA LYS A 30 4.68 -1.11 -2.40
C LYS A 30 4.79 0.38 -2.73
N GLU A 31 3.70 0.94 -3.25
CA GLU A 31 3.62 2.31 -3.74
C GLU A 31 2.37 2.99 -3.17
N LEU A 32 2.47 4.29 -2.97
CA LEU A 32 1.42 5.16 -2.48
C LEU A 32 1.15 6.24 -3.52
N ALA A 33 -0.12 6.47 -3.82
CA ALA A 33 -0.56 7.68 -4.50
C ALA A 33 -1.66 8.35 -3.68
N ILE A 34 -1.95 9.61 -4.04
CA ILE A 34 -3.04 10.38 -3.43
C ILE A 34 -4.08 10.69 -4.49
N PHE A 35 -5.34 10.43 -4.17
CA PHE A 35 -6.47 11.04 -4.88
C PHE A 35 -6.92 12.29 -4.13
N GLU A 36 -6.88 13.43 -4.83
CA GLU A 36 -7.57 14.64 -4.41
C GLU A 36 -9.05 14.51 -4.72
N GLU A 37 -9.88 15.04 -3.82
CA GLU A 37 -11.32 14.84 -3.83
C GLU A 37 -12.04 16.18 -3.98
N PRO A 38 -13.09 16.27 -4.83
CA PRO A 38 -13.70 15.18 -5.60
C PRO A 38 -12.82 14.68 -6.74
N ARG A 39 -12.76 13.35 -6.93
CA ARG A 39 -11.90 12.74 -7.96
C ARG A 39 -12.26 13.20 -9.37
N LYS A 40 -11.23 13.40 -10.17
CA LYS A 40 -11.34 13.51 -11.63
C LYS A 40 -10.80 12.24 -12.28
N PRO A 41 -11.45 11.71 -13.33
CA PRO A 41 -10.99 10.51 -14.01
C PRO A 41 -9.52 10.63 -14.45
N GLY A 42 -8.71 9.63 -14.08
CA GLY A 42 -7.29 9.57 -14.44
C GLY A 42 -6.37 10.54 -13.69
N GLN A 43 -6.87 11.27 -12.68
CA GLN A 43 -6.05 12.16 -11.87
C GLN A 43 -5.74 11.53 -10.51
N TYR A 44 -4.45 11.37 -10.25
CA TYR A 44 -3.88 11.06 -8.95
C TYR A 44 -2.50 11.69 -8.87
N LEU A 45 -2.04 11.92 -7.66
CA LEU A 45 -0.71 12.44 -7.37
C LEU A 45 0.25 11.28 -7.09
N GLU A 46 1.24 11.11 -7.95
CA GLU A 46 2.35 10.14 -7.81
C GLU A 46 3.70 10.81 -7.49
N ASP A 47 3.77 12.14 -7.50
CA ASP A 47 4.98 12.89 -7.17
C ASP A 47 5.32 12.76 -5.68
N GLU A 48 6.49 12.17 -5.39
CA GLU A 48 6.88 11.81 -4.03
C GLU A 48 6.99 13.01 -3.09
N GLU A 49 7.59 14.13 -3.53
CA GLU A 49 7.73 15.32 -2.68
C GLU A 49 6.36 15.88 -2.29
N LYS A 50 5.45 15.97 -3.25
CA LYS A 50 4.08 16.42 -3.00
C LYS A 50 3.30 15.43 -2.13
N ILE A 51 3.46 14.12 -2.33
CA ILE A 51 2.84 13.10 -1.46
C ILE A 51 3.31 13.31 -0.01
N ARG A 52 4.62 13.46 0.21
CA ARG A 52 5.17 13.69 1.55
C ARG A 52 4.66 14.99 2.17
N GLU A 53 4.50 16.04 1.38
CA GLU A 53 3.89 17.29 1.85
C GLU A 53 2.44 17.07 2.32
N TYR A 54 1.64 16.32 1.56
CA TYR A 54 0.28 15.97 1.94
C TYR A 54 0.21 15.14 3.21
N LEU A 55 1.05 14.11 3.34
CA LEU A 55 1.11 13.29 4.54
C LEU A 55 1.43 14.14 5.78
N ARG A 56 2.43 15.03 5.66
CA ARG A 56 2.80 15.96 6.74
C ARG A 56 1.66 16.93 7.10
N LYS A 57 0.96 17.49 6.11
CA LYS A 57 -0.20 18.39 6.35
C LYS A 57 -1.35 17.69 7.09
N ASN A 58 -1.47 16.37 6.94
CA ASN A 58 -2.53 15.57 7.55
C ASN A 58 -2.05 14.78 8.77
N ASN A 59 -0.84 15.04 9.27
CA ASN A 59 -0.22 14.34 10.40
C ASN A 59 -0.20 12.80 10.22
N ILE A 60 0.07 12.32 9.01
CA ILE A 60 0.18 10.90 8.70
C ILE A 60 1.67 10.54 8.69
N SER A 61 2.08 9.63 9.56
CA SER A 61 3.47 9.15 9.63
C SER A 61 3.69 7.92 8.76
N LYS A 62 4.95 7.50 8.57
CA LYS A 62 5.26 6.25 7.86
C LYS A 62 4.71 5.03 8.62
N GLU A 63 4.70 5.09 9.96
CA GLU A 63 4.13 4.02 10.80
C GLU A 63 2.62 3.88 10.57
N ASP A 64 1.90 4.97 10.29
CA ASP A 64 0.49 4.90 9.92
C ASP A 64 0.30 4.19 8.57
N LEU A 65 1.18 4.45 7.59
CA LEU A 65 1.16 3.78 6.28
C LEU A 65 1.46 2.28 6.42
N ASP A 66 2.45 1.93 7.23
CA ASP A 66 2.81 0.54 7.51
C ASP A 66 1.68 -0.20 8.23
N LYS A 67 1.02 0.47 9.18
CA LYS A 67 -0.15 -0.07 9.89
C LYS A 67 -1.32 -0.29 8.93
N ASP A 68 -1.61 0.67 8.06
CA ASP A 68 -2.68 0.54 7.06
C ASP A 68 -2.42 -0.65 6.13
N TYR A 69 -1.17 -0.82 5.69
CA TYR A 69 -0.78 -1.96 4.87
C TYR A 69 -0.91 -3.28 5.63
N ASP A 70 -0.45 -3.36 6.87
CA ASP A 70 -0.56 -4.58 7.68
C ASP A 70 -2.03 -4.96 7.89
N GLU A 71 -2.86 -4.01 8.31
CA GLU A 71 -4.29 -4.24 8.59
C GLU A 71 -5.02 -4.83 7.37
N ILE A 72 -4.79 -4.25 6.19
CA ILE A 72 -5.53 -4.65 4.99
C ILE A 72 -4.85 -5.80 4.25
N VAL A 73 -3.55 -5.70 3.95
CA VAL A 73 -2.89 -6.71 3.13
C VAL A 73 -2.57 -7.94 3.96
N ASN A 74 -1.94 -7.78 5.12
CA ASN A 74 -1.43 -8.93 5.89
C ASN A 74 -2.55 -9.58 6.69
N GLN A 75 -3.25 -8.79 7.51
CA GLN A 75 -4.22 -9.29 8.48
C GLN A 75 -5.58 -9.63 7.85
N LYS A 76 -5.88 -9.10 6.66
CA LYS A 76 -7.09 -9.42 5.92
C LYS A 76 -6.81 -10.24 4.66
N VAL A 77 -6.24 -9.65 3.62
CA VAL A 77 -6.12 -10.32 2.30
C VAL A 77 -5.29 -11.61 2.36
N LEU A 78 -4.07 -11.55 2.90
CA LEU A 78 -3.18 -12.71 2.96
C LEU A 78 -3.61 -13.72 4.03
N LYS A 79 -4.20 -13.24 5.12
CA LYS A 79 -4.80 -14.12 6.13
C LYS A 79 -5.96 -14.91 5.54
N ASP A 80 -6.90 -14.24 4.86
CA ASP A 80 -8.04 -14.87 4.18
C ASP A 80 -7.54 -15.90 3.14
N TRP A 81 -6.50 -15.57 2.36
CA TRP A 81 -5.86 -16.52 1.44
C TRP A 81 -5.39 -17.80 2.15
N CYS A 82 -4.73 -17.68 3.30
CA CYS A 82 -4.28 -18.83 4.08
C CYS A 82 -5.43 -19.64 4.70
N THR A 83 -6.65 -19.10 4.80
CA THR A 83 -7.82 -19.86 5.26
C THR A 83 -8.43 -20.75 4.18
N ILE A 84 -8.25 -20.39 2.91
CA ILE A 84 -8.84 -21.11 1.76
C ILE A 84 -7.82 -21.92 0.96
N TYR A 85 -6.53 -21.69 1.20
CA TYR A 85 -5.44 -22.38 0.55
C TYR A 85 -4.40 -22.79 1.61
N ASP A 86 -4.01 -24.08 1.61
CA ASP A 86 -2.97 -24.62 2.49
C ASP A 86 -1.59 -24.10 2.06
N SER A 87 -1.36 -22.83 2.40
CA SER A 87 -0.20 -22.05 1.98
C SER A 87 1.06 -22.52 2.72
N LYS A 88 2.16 -22.69 1.97
CA LYS A 88 3.50 -22.89 2.55
C LYS A 88 4.10 -21.61 3.16
N PHE A 89 3.43 -20.48 2.97
CA PHE A 89 3.82 -19.13 3.39
C PHE A 89 2.74 -18.52 4.27
N SER A 90 3.03 -17.38 4.91
CA SER A 90 2.10 -16.71 5.82
C SER A 90 2.16 -15.18 5.67
N PRO A 91 1.21 -14.42 6.25
CA PRO A 91 1.25 -12.96 6.21
C PRO A 91 2.53 -12.33 6.82
N SER A 92 3.25 -13.05 7.67
CA SER A 92 4.54 -12.61 8.24
C SER A 92 5.76 -13.23 7.56
N ASN A 93 5.57 -14.14 6.60
CA ASN A 93 6.65 -14.77 5.84
C ASN A 93 6.22 -15.00 4.39
N TYR A 94 6.62 -14.08 3.50
CA TYR A 94 6.33 -14.15 2.06
C TYR A 94 7.23 -15.10 1.28
N GLY A 95 8.18 -15.75 1.95
CA GLY A 95 9.21 -16.57 1.31
C GLY A 95 10.30 -15.74 0.64
N ASP A 96 10.90 -16.30 -0.40
CA ASP A 96 11.97 -15.68 -1.19
C ASP A 96 11.42 -14.57 -2.11
N VAL A 97 11.06 -13.44 -1.51
CA VAL A 97 10.55 -12.24 -2.17
C VAL A 97 11.30 -11.02 -1.67
N LYS A 98 11.86 -10.24 -2.60
CA LYS A 98 12.41 -8.92 -2.29
C LYS A 98 11.26 -7.92 -2.15
N VAL A 99 11.18 -7.24 -1.01
CA VAL A 99 10.19 -6.19 -0.78
C VAL A 99 10.84 -4.82 -0.95
N GLU A 100 10.23 -3.96 -1.75
CA GLU A 100 10.63 -2.56 -1.95
C GLU A 100 9.45 -1.67 -1.55
N THR A 101 9.60 -0.87 -0.50
CA THR A 101 8.55 0.05 -0.03
C THR A 101 8.92 1.48 -0.41
N GLN A 102 8.05 2.19 -1.10
CA GLN A 102 8.29 3.59 -1.49
C GLN A 102 8.54 4.49 -0.28
N TRP A 103 7.77 4.31 0.80
CA TRP A 103 7.84 5.11 2.02
C TRP A 103 8.78 4.58 3.11
N GLU A 104 9.67 3.65 2.78
CA GLU A 104 10.57 3.02 3.77
C GLU A 104 11.41 4.06 4.54
N ASN A 105 11.84 5.12 3.84
CA ASN A 105 12.74 6.17 4.34
C ASN A 105 12.07 7.56 4.43
N TRP A 106 10.74 7.62 4.48
CA TRP A 106 10.00 8.89 4.52
C TRP A 106 10.00 9.56 5.89
#